data_AF-A0A1F7XY27-F1
#
_entry.id   AF-A0A1F7XY27-F1
#
_cell.length_a   1.000
_cell.length_b   1.000
_cell.length_c   1.000
_cell.angle_alpha   90.00
_cell.angle_beta   90.00
_cell.angle_gamma   90.00
#
_symmetry.space_group_name_H-M   'P 1'
#
loop_
_entity.id
_entity.type
_entity.pdbx_description
1 polymer ?
#
loop_
_entity_poly.entity_id
_entity_poly.type
_entity_poly.pdbx_seq_one_letter_code
_entity_poly.pdbx_strand_id
1 'polypeptide(L)' 'MSGWRGNYIKSFIALIGFALIFAGITSSKLLGEGFNIGSAFLVIGVILLIIVAYWWYKEFQKGA' A
#
# COMPACT_ATOMS: atom_id res chain seq x y z
N MET A 1 -16.88 -5.92 -5.61
CA MET A 1 -16.43 -6.43 -6.93
C MET A 1 -15.87 -7.81 -6.70
N SER A 2 -16.74 -8.80 -6.45
CA SER A 2 -16.33 -10.19 -6.25
C SER A 2 -16.11 -10.83 -7.62
N GLY A 3 -14.84 -10.92 -8.03
CA GLY A 3 -14.44 -11.52 -9.30
C GLY A 3 -12.93 -11.44 -9.49
N TRP A 4 -12.37 -12.32 -10.32
CA TRP A 4 -10.92 -12.47 -10.52
C TRP A 4 -10.23 -11.12 -10.83
N ARG A 5 -10.86 -10.28 -11.67
CA ARG A 5 -10.39 -8.91 -12.00
C ARG A 5 -10.29 -7.97 -10.79
N GLY A 6 -11.21 -8.07 -9.82
CA GLY A 6 -11.19 -7.25 -8.61
C GLY A 6 -9.98 -7.57 -7.72
N ASN A 7 -9.62 -8.85 -7.61
CA ASN A 7 -8.45 -9.28 -6.86
C ASN A 7 -7.12 -8.86 -7.52
N TYR A 8 -7.06 -8.84 -8.86
CA TYR A 8 -5.89 -8.30 -9.58
C TYR A 8 -5.66 -6.81 -9.28
N ILE A 9 -6.72 -6.00 -9.30
CA ILE A 9 -6.62 -4.55 -9.01
C ILE A 9 -6.15 -4.32 -7.57
N LYS A 10 -6.72 -5.05 -6.60
CA LYS A 10 -6.30 -4.96 -5.20
C LYS A 10 -4.84 -5.34 -5.00
N SER A 11 -4.41 -6.43 -5.62
CA SER A 11 -3.03 -6.90 -5.55
C SER A 11 -2.07 -5.90 -6.20
N PHE A 12 -2.46 -5.28 -7.31
CA PHE A 12 -1.68 -4.22 -7.95
C PHE A 12 -1.55 -2.97 -7.08
N ILE A 13 -2.65 -2.52 -6.44
CA ILE A 13 -2.61 -1.40 -5.49
C ILE A 13 -1.73 -1.74 -4.28
N ALA A 14 -1.79 -2.97 -3.76
CA ALA A 14 -0.92 -3.40 -2.68
C ALA A 14 0.56 -3.36 -3.09
N LEU A 15 0.88 -3.80 -4.31
CA LEU A 15 2.23 -3.70 -4.89
C LEU A 15 2.73 -2.26 -4.96
N ILE A 16 1.89 -1.31 -5.37
CA ILE A 16 2.22 0.13 -5.34
C ILE A 16 2.46 0.58 -3.89
N GLY A 17 1.61 0.17 -2.94
CA GLY A 17 1.79 0.48 -1.52
C GLY A 17 3.14 0.01 -0.98
N PHE A 18 3.53 -1.23 -1.29
CA PHE A 18 4.85 -1.76 -0.93
C PHE A 18 5.98 -0.99 -1.61
N ALA A 19 5.86 -0.68 -2.90
CA ALA A 19 6.87 0.08 -3.63
C ALA A 19 7.10 1.48 -3.01
N LEU A 20 6.02 2.17 -2.60
CA LEU A 20 6.11 3.45 -1.91
C LEU A 20 6.75 3.32 -0.53
N ILE A 21 6.45 2.25 0.22
CA ILE A 21 7.13 1.98 1.50
C ILE A 21 8.63 1.79 1.28
N PHE A 22 9.03 0.94 0.31
CA PHE A 22 10.44 0.74 0.00
C PHE A 22 11.14 2.01 -0.47
N ALA A 23 10.48 2.81 -1.32
CA ALA A 23 10.99 4.10 -1.76
C ALA A 23 11.17 5.07 -0.58
N GLY A 24 10.19 5.11 0.34
CA GLY A 24 10.25 5.94 1.54
C GLY A 24 11.34 5.54 2.53
N ILE A 25 11.56 4.25 2.74
CA ILE A 25 12.69 3.74 3.54
C ILE A 25 14.03 4.11 2.89
N THR A 26 14.11 3.96 1.57
CA THR A 26 15.36 4.20 0.83
C THR A 26 15.71 5.68 0.82
N SER A 27 14.74 6.56 0.57
CA SER A 27 14.96 8.02 0.55
C SER A 27 15.22 8.61 1.93
N SER A 28 14.59 8.08 2.99
CA SER A 28 14.85 8.52 4.37
C SER A 28 16.24 8.13 4.87
N LYS A 29 16.79 7.00 4.43
CA LYS A 29 18.14 6.55 4.79
C LYS A 29 19.26 7.21 4.00
N LEU A 30 19.03 7.54 2.73
CA LEU A 30 20.10 8.00 1.84
C LEU A 30 20.29 9.53 1.82
N LEU A 31 19.24 10.31 2.06
CA LEU A 31 19.26 11.73 1.66
C LEU A 31 19.44 12.74 2.79
N GLY A 32 19.44 12.36 4.07
CA GLY A 32 19.63 13.29 5.21
C GLY A 32 18.50 14.32 5.38
N GLU A 33 18.24 15.13 4.36
CA GLU A 33 17.12 16.06 4.17
C GLU A 33 15.89 15.39 3.52
N GLY A 34 16.05 14.21 2.91
CA GLY A 34 14.95 13.44 2.31
C GLY A 34 13.99 12.79 3.32
N PHE A 35 14.16 13.03 4.62
CA PHE A 35 13.31 12.49 5.68
C PHE A 35 11.83 12.86 5.52
N ASN A 36 11.53 14.09 5.07
CA ASN A 36 10.15 14.56 4.89
C ASN A 36 9.47 13.90 3.68
N ILE A 37 10.20 13.74 2.57
CA ILE A 37 9.68 13.07 1.37
C ILE A 37 9.58 11.55 1.62
N GLY A 38 10.55 10.96 2.31
CA GLY A 38 10.53 9.54 2.67
C GLY A 38 9.41 9.19 3.63
N SER A 39 9.16 10.03 4.64
CA SER A 39 8.03 9.85 5.56
C SER A 39 6.67 10.01 4.86
N ALA A 40 6.53 10.93 3.89
CA ALA A 40 5.34 11.02 3.06
C ALA A 40 5.08 9.75 2.25
N PHE A 41 6.10 9.20 1.59
CA PHE A 41 5.96 7.93 0.84
C PHE A 41 5.63 6.74 1.74
N LEU A 42 6.22 6.67 2.93
CA LEU A 42 5.87 5.65 3.93
C LEU A 42 4.40 5.74 4.32
N VAL A 43 3.91 6.94 4.66
CA VAL A 43 2.52 7.15 5.07
C VAL A 43 1.55 6.80 3.95
N ILE A 44 1.80 7.26 2.73
CA ILE A 44 0.95 6.95 1.57
C ILE A 44 0.94 5.44 1.30
N GLY A 45 2.11 4.81 1.32
CA GLY A 45 2.23 3.37 1.11
C GLY A 45 1.45 2.56 2.15
N VAL A 46 1.54 2.94 3.43
CA VAL A 46 0.77 2.32 4.52
C VAL A 46 -0.74 2.54 4.33
N ILE A 47 -1.18 3.74 3.96
CA ILE A 47 -2.60 4.03 3.68
C ILE A 47 -3.13 3.12 2.58
N LEU A 48 -2.38 2.96 1.48
CA LEU A 48 -2.79 2.08 0.38
C LEU A 48 -2.92 0.61 0.85
N LEU A 49 -1.97 0.12 1.67
CA LEU A 49 -2.06 -1.22 2.23
C LEU A 49 -3.26 -1.39 3.16
N ILE A 50 -3.56 -0.39 4.00
CA ILE A 50 -4.74 -0.40 4.88
C ILE A 50 -6.04 -0.44 4.05
N ILE A 51 -6.14 0.35 2.98
CA ILE A 51 -7.31 0.35 2.10
C ILE A 51 -7.52 -1.04 1.48
N VAL A 52 -6.45 -1.65 0.96
CA VAL A 52 -6.53 -2.98 0.35
C VAL A 52 -6.86 -4.05 1.39
N ALA A 53 -6.24 -4.01 2.56
CA ALA A 53 -6.54 -4.90 3.68
C ALA A 53 -7.99 -4.77 4.13
N TYR A 54 -8.53 -3.56 4.25
CA TYR A 54 -9.92 -3.31 4.57
C TYR A 54 -10.87 -3.89 3.51
N TRP A 55 -10.54 -3.73 2.23
CA TRP A 55 -11.34 -4.32 1.15
C TRP A 55 -11.29 -5.84 1.13
N TRP A 56 -10.16 -6.46 1.44
CA TRP A 56 -10.07 -7.91 1.61
C TRP A 56 -10.85 -8.39 2.83
N TYR A 57 -10.71 -7.70 3.96
CA TYR A 57 -11.47 -8.01 5.17
C TYR A 57 -12.98 -7.92 4.92
N LYS A 58 -13.44 -6.87 4.23
CA LYS A 58 -14.85 -6.70 3.86
C LYS A 58 -15.34 -7.78 2.89
N GLU A 59 -14.48 -8.30 2.02
CA GLU A 59 -14.84 -9.44 1.16
C GLU A 59 -14.85 -10.75 1.93
N PHE A 60 -13.92 -10.95 2.85
CA PHE A 60 -13.92 -12.10 3.75
C PHE A 60 -15.18 -12.15 4.61
N GLN A 61 -15.64 -11.01 5.14
CA GLN A 61 -16.92 -10.92 5.86
C GLN A 61 -18.16 -11.17 4.99
N LYS A 62 -18.03 -11.10 3.66
CA LYS A 62 -19.13 -11.30 2.71
C LYS A 62 -19.20 -12.72 2.14
N GLY A 63 -18.34 -13.65 2.57
CA GLY A 63 -18.32 -15.01 2.04
C GLY A 63 -16.94 -15.69 2.11
N ALA A 64 -16.34 -15.90 3.28
CA ALA A 64 -16.70 -17.02 4.16
C ALA A 64 -18.21 -17.30 4.27
#